data_AF-A0A2I0R136-F1
#
_entry.id   AF-A0A2I0R136-F1
#
_cell.length_a   1.000
_cell.length_b   1.000
_cell.length_c   1.000
_cell.angle_alpha   90.00
_cell.angle_beta   90.00
_cell.angle_gamma   90.00
#
_symmetry.space_group_name_H-M   'P 1'
#
loop_
_entity.id
_entity.type
_entity.pdbx_description
1 polymer ?
#
loop_
_entity_poly.entity_id
_entity_poly.type
_entity_poly.pdbx_seq_one_letter_code
_entity_poly.pdbx_strand_id
1 'polypeptide(L)'
;MKIGIITHPIIYNYGGILQNYALQQVLEEMGHEVYTIDRLPKTKLIIKILSVGKRALLKLTGKKVKLRSWQNQKESDIINKHTRGFVKKYIQTTSSIFTDTEIKKFIKNTILMRIL
;
A
#
# COMPACT_ATOMS: atom_id res chain seq x y z
N MET A 1 24.07 -3.26 2.77
CA MET A 1 23.42 -2.15 3.55
C MET A 1 21.95 -2.47 3.78
N LYS A 2 21.26 -1.84 4.75
CA LYS A 2 19.79 -1.97 4.89
C LYS A 2 19.08 -1.04 3.90
N ILE A 3 18.11 -1.55 3.15
CA ILE A 3 17.30 -0.79 2.16
C ILE A 3 15.81 -0.98 2.44
N GLY A 4 15.06 0.13 2.46
CA GLY A 4 13.61 0.13 2.53
C GLY A 4 12.99 0.53 1.19
N ILE A 5 12.20 -0.36 0.58
CA ILE A 5 11.46 -0.07 -0.65
C ILE A 5 10.10 0.53 -0.27
N ILE A 6 9.78 1.71 -0.82
CA ILE A 6 8.45 2.33 -0.72
C ILE A 6 7.83 2.36 -2.10
N THR A 7 6.65 1.75 -2.23
CA THR A 7 5.88 1.71 -3.47
C THR A 7 4.39 1.95 -3.20
N HIS A 8 3.58 1.97 -4.26
CA HIS A 8 2.13 1.91 -4.13
C HIS A 8 1.73 0.63 -3.38
N PRO A 9 0.65 0.64 -2.55
CA PRO A 9 0.21 -0.55 -1.83
C PRO A 9 0.18 -1.80 -2.71
N ILE A 10 0.99 -2.80 -2.34
CA ILE A 10 1.14 -4.07 -3.07
C ILE A 10 0.00 -5.04 -2.76
N ILE A 11 -1.23 -4.59 -3.00
CA ILE A 11 -2.44 -5.32 -2.60
C ILE A 11 -2.94 -6.20 -3.75
N TYR A 12 -3.30 -5.59 -4.89
CA TYR A 12 -3.87 -6.27 -6.07
C TYR A 12 -3.28 -5.82 -7.42
N ASN A 13 -2.26 -4.95 -7.39
CA ASN A 13 -1.61 -4.49 -8.60
C ASN A 13 -0.49 -5.47 -8.99
N TYR A 14 -0.77 -6.38 -9.92
CA TYR A 14 0.20 -7.37 -10.41
C TYR A 14 1.51 -6.73 -10.88
N GLY A 15 1.43 -5.66 -11.68
CA GLY A 15 2.62 -4.96 -12.18
C GLY A 15 3.49 -4.42 -11.04
N GLY A 16 2.89 -3.74 -10.07
CA GLY A 16 3.60 -3.22 -8.90
C GLY A 16 4.19 -4.33 -8.02
N ILE A 17 3.47 -5.44 -7.85
CA ILE A 17 3.94 -6.61 -7.10
C ILE A 17 5.19 -7.22 -7.76
N LEU A 18 5.14 -7.45 -9.08
CA LEU A 18 6.25 -8.05 -9.82
C LEU A 18 7.46 -7.11 -9.88
N GLN A 19 7.25 -5.82 -10.09
CA GLN A 19 8.32 -4.81 -10.06
C GLN A 19 9.00 -4.76 -8.69
N ASN A 20 8.21 -4.75 -7.62
CA ASN A 20 8.74 -4.75 -6.26
C ASN A 20 9.53 -6.02 -5.95
N TYR A 21 8.99 -7.18 -6.32
CA TYR A 21 9.67 -8.47 -6.16
C TYR A 21 11.01 -8.50 -6.91
N ALA A 22 11.02 -8.13 -8.20
CA ALA A 22 12.23 -8.09 -9.00
C ALA A 22 13.29 -7.16 -8.40
N LEU A 23 12.89 -5.96 -7.96
CA LEU A 23 13.80 -5.03 -7.31
C LEU A 23 14.37 -5.59 -6.01
N GLN A 24 13.54 -6.21 -5.17
CA GLN A 24 13.99 -6.81 -3.92
C GLN A 24 15.00 -7.92 -4.17
N GLN A 25 14.75 -8.82 -5.12
CA GLN A 25 15.69 -9.90 -5.48
C GLN A 25 17.04 -9.36 -5.94
N VAL A 26 17.05 -8.40 -6.87
CA VAL A 26 18.30 -7.82 -7.37
C VAL A 26 19.10 -7.16 -6.25
N LEU A 27 18.44 -6.42 -5.35
CA LEU A 27 19.12 -5.77 -4.23
C LEU A 27 19.64 -6.80 -3.20
N GLU A 28 18.93 -7.88 -2.97
CA GLU A 28 19.37 -8.99 -2.11
C GLU A 28 20.57 -9.73 -2.71
N GLU A 29 20.56 -10.01 -4.03
CA GLU A 29 21.68 -10.60 -4.77
C GLU A 29 22.92 -9.71 -4.73
N MET A 30 22.73 -8.39 -4.68
CA MET A 30 23.80 -7.41 -4.45
C MET A 30 24.32 -7.36 -3.00
N GLY A 31 23.80 -8.21 -2.09
CA GLY A 31 24.25 -8.31 -0.70
C GLY A 31 23.61 -7.30 0.26
N HIS A 32 22.45 -6.75 -0.08
CA HIS A 32 21.70 -5.84 0.80
C HIS A 32 20.63 -6.58 1.63
N GLU A 33 20.33 -6.04 2.81
CA GLU A 33 19.18 -6.48 3.62
C GLU A 33 17.99 -5.59 3.23
N VAL A 34 16.94 -6.15 2.62
CA VAL A 34 15.93 -5.37 1.91
C VAL A 34 14.53 -5.65 2.46
N TYR A 35 13.80 -4.60 2.83
CA TYR A 35 12.39 -4.73 3.24
C TYR A 35 11.51 -3.82 2.40
N THR A 36 10.35 -4.33 2.00
CA THR A 36 9.29 -3.49 1.45
C THR A 36 8.43 -2.92 2.57
N ILE A 37 8.29 -1.60 2.62
CA ILE A 37 7.47 -0.92 3.63
C ILE A 37 6.00 -1.10 3.27
N ASP A 38 5.27 -1.87 4.07
CA ASP A 38 3.85 -2.16 3.85
C ASP A 38 2.98 -0.95 4.24
N ARG A 39 2.92 0.04 3.34
CA ARG A 39 2.11 1.25 3.54
C ARG A 39 0.69 1.04 3.06
N LEU A 40 -0.28 1.02 3.97
CA LEU A 40 -1.71 0.86 3.67
C LEU A 40 -2.47 2.15 3.99
N PRO A 41 -2.64 3.09 3.05
CA PRO A 41 -3.29 4.36 3.34
C PRO A 41 -4.77 4.15 3.67
N LYS A 42 -5.22 4.71 4.79
CA LYS A 42 -6.64 4.75 5.16
C LYS A 42 -7.24 6.08 4.74
N THR A 43 -8.26 6.03 3.88
CA THR A 43 -9.06 7.22 3.55
C THR A 43 -9.94 7.60 4.74
N LYS A 44 -9.82 8.85 5.21
CA LYS A 44 -10.64 9.40 6.29
C LYS A 44 -12.13 9.33 5.94
N LEU A 45 -12.98 9.06 6.94
CA LEU A 45 -14.43 8.94 6.74
C LEU A 45 -15.05 10.20 6.13
N ILE A 46 -14.62 11.38 6.57
CA ILE A 46 -15.10 12.66 6.03
C ILE A 46 -14.86 12.80 4.52
N ILE A 47 -13.72 12.31 4.03
CA ILE A 47 -13.41 12.32 2.59
C ILE A 47 -14.36 11.38 1.83
N LYS A 48 -14.71 10.23 2.41
CA LYS A 48 -15.69 9.30 1.82
C LYS A 48 -17.08 9.93 1.72
N ILE A 49 -17.52 10.60 2.79
CA ILE A 49 -18.82 11.31 2.83
C ILE A 49 -18.86 12.43 1.78
N LEU A 50 -17.83 13.29 1.75
CA LEU A 50 -17.72 14.36 0.76
C LEU A 50 -17.68 13.82 -0.68
N SER A 51 -17.02 12.68 -0.90
CA SER A 51 -16.99 12.01 -2.22
C SER A 51 -18.37 11.58 -2.67
N VAL A 52 -19.19 11.00 -1.77
CA VAL A 52 -20.57 10.62 -2.06
C VAL A 52 -21.43 11.84 -2.35
N GLY A 53 -21.36 12.88 -1.51
CA GLY A 53 -22.11 14.12 -1.73
C GLY A 53 -21.81 14.75 -3.10
N LYS A 54 -20.52 14.89 -3.44
CA LYS A 54 -20.08 15.39 -4.74
C LYS A 54 -20.59 14.51 -5.90
N ARG A 55 -20.52 13.19 -5.77
CA ARG A 55 -20.98 12.25 -6.81
C ARG A 55 -22.49 12.25 -6.96
N ALA A 56 -23.24 12.45 -5.88
CA ALA A 56 -24.69 12.62 -5.94
C ALA A 56 -25.06 13.87 -6.73
N LEU A 57 -24.41 15.01 -6.45
CA LEU A 57 -24.61 16.25 -7.22
C LEU A 57 -24.28 16.07 -8.71
N LEU A 58 -23.16 15.41 -9.03
CA LEU A 58 -22.80 15.11 -10.43
C LEU A 58 -23.85 14.22 -11.11
N LYS A 59 -24.45 13.28 -10.39
CA LYS A 59 -25.51 12.42 -10.92
C LYS A 59 -26.78 13.21 -11.22
N LEU A 60 -27.12 14.21 -10.40
CA LEU A 60 -28.24 15.13 -10.66
C LEU A 60 -28.03 15.97 -11.94
N THR A 61 -26.78 16.30 -12.28
CA THR A 61 -26.45 16.98 -13.55
C THR A 61 -26.51 16.06 -14.80
N GLY A 62 -27.03 14.84 -14.68
CA GLY A 62 -27.14 13.87 -15.78
C GLY A 62 -25.87 13.06 -16.06
N LYS A 63 -24.78 13.26 -15.30
CA LYS A 63 -23.54 12.49 -15.50
C LYS A 63 -23.69 11.06 -14.96
N LYS A 64 -23.31 10.07 -15.77
CA LYS A 64 -23.27 8.65 -15.37
C LYS A 64 -22.08 8.37 -14.45
N VAL A 65 -22.24 8.63 -13.15
CA VAL A 65 -21.23 8.36 -12.12
C VAL A 65 -21.71 7.33 -11.10
N LYS A 66 -20.81 6.41 -10.70
CA LYS A 66 -21.04 5.51 -9.55
C LYS A 66 -20.95 6.32 -8.25
N LEU A 67 -21.94 6.16 -7.36
CA LEU A 67 -22.01 6.86 -6.07
C LEU A 67 -20.92 6.40 -5.10
N ARG A 68 -20.73 5.08 -4.99
CA ARG A 68 -19.64 4.48 -4.22
C ARG A 68 -18.47 4.19 -5.13
N SER A 69 -17.34 4.84 -4.87
CA SER A 69 -16.10 4.62 -5.64
C SER A 69 -15.04 3.79 -4.91
N TRP A 70 -15.30 3.40 -3.67
CA TRP A 70 -14.39 2.58 -2.87
C TRP A 70 -14.90 1.14 -2.78
N GLN A 71 -13.94 0.24 -2.65
CA GLN A 71 -14.19 -1.18 -2.40
C GLN A 71 -14.62 -1.38 -0.94
N ASN A 72 -15.53 -2.33 -0.71
CA ASN A 72 -15.76 -2.86 0.64
C ASN A 72 -14.79 -4.00 0.96
N GLN A 73 -14.84 -4.51 2.19
CA GLN A 73 -13.93 -5.56 2.63
C GLN A 73 -14.06 -6.85 1.81
N LYS A 74 -15.30 -7.29 1.53
CA LYS A 74 -15.57 -8.51 0.75
C LYS A 74 -15.02 -8.40 -0.67
N GLU A 75 -15.24 -7.26 -1.33
CA GLU A 75 -14.70 -6.97 -2.67
C GLU A 75 -13.17 -6.97 -2.65
N SER A 76 -12.57 -6.35 -1.64
CA SER A 76 -11.12 -6.35 -1.46
C SER A 76 -10.59 -7.78 -1.31
N ASP A 77 -11.22 -8.61 -0.47
CA ASP A 77 -10.75 -9.98 -0.25
C ASP A 77 -10.89 -10.85 -1.51
N ILE A 78 -11.94 -10.65 -2.32
CA ILE A 78 -12.09 -11.32 -3.62
C ILE A 78 -10.99 -10.89 -4.59
N ILE A 79 -10.78 -9.58 -4.73
CA ILE A 79 -9.78 -9.01 -5.66
C ILE A 79 -8.36 -9.45 -5.27
N ASN A 80 -8.08 -9.52 -3.97
CA ASN A 80 -6.76 -9.83 -3.42
C ASN A 80 -6.46 -11.33 -3.31
N LYS A 81 -7.45 -12.20 -3.58
CA LYS A 81 -7.37 -13.63 -3.31
C LYS A 81 -6.12 -14.29 -3.90
N HIS A 82 -5.74 -13.89 -5.12
CA HIS A 82 -4.62 -14.47 -5.85
C HIS A 82 -3.29 -13.75 -5.60
N THR A 83 -3.32 -12.44 -5.36
CA THR A 83 -2.12 -11.61 -5.21
C THR A 83 -1.51 -11.68 -3.81
N ARG A 84 -2.34 -11.75 -2.75
CA ARG A 84 -1.83 -11.78 -1.37
C ARG A 84 -0.97 -13.00 -1.06
N GLY A 85 -1.29 -14.15 -1.64
CA GLY A 85 -0.50 -15.37 -1.46
C GLY A 85 0.93 -15.21 -1.97
N PHE A 86 1.08 -14.60 -3.16
CA PHE A 86 2.38 -14.29 -3.74
C PHE A 86 3.16 -13.31 -2.86
N VAL A 87 2.55 -12.18 -2.50
CA VAL A 87 3.21 -11.14 -1.68
C VAL A 87 3.72 -11.72 -0.36
N LYS A 88 2.87 -12.45 0.37
CA LYS A 88 3.26 -13.06 1.66
C LYS A 88 4.38 -14.09 1.54
N LYS A 89 4.47 -14.76 0.39
CA LYS A 89 5.44 -15.84 0.18
C LYS A 89 6.79 -15.33 -0.33
N TYR A 90 6.79 -14.31 -1.18
CA TYR A 90 7.95 -13.92 -1.96
C TYR A 90 8.46 -12.51 -1.70
N ILE A 91 7.70 -11.67 -0.99
CA ILE A 91 8.12 -10.29 -0.70
C ILE A 91 8.28 -10.14 0.81
N GLN A 92 9.48 -9.79 1.23
CA GLN A 92 9.75 -9.47 2.64
C GLN A 92 9.23 -8.06 2.94
N THR A 93 8.21 -7.97 3.80
CA THR A 93 7.57 -6.71 4.18
C THR A 93 7.82 -6.33 5.64
N THR A 94 7.73 -5.04 5.95
CA THR A 94 7.62 -4.55 7.34
C THR A 94 6.25 -4.89 7.92
N SER A 95 6.05 -4.59 9.21
CA SER A 95 4.69 -4.44 9.75
C SER A 95 3.94 -3.33 9.01
N SER A 96 2.61 -3.46 8.91
CA SER A 96 1.78 -2.51 8.18
C SER A 96 1.83 -1.11 8.84
N ILE A 97 2.03 -0.09 8.01
CA ILE A 97 2.10 1.31 8.40
C ILE A 97 0.95 2.09 7.74
N PHE A 98 0.19 2.85 8.53
CA PHE A 98 -1.04 3.52 8.08
C PHE A 98 -0.88 5.03 7.96
N THR A 99 0.11 5.61 8.64
CA THR A 99 0.28 7.07 8.75
C THR A 99 1.72 7.50 8.48
N ASP A 100 1.88 8.74 8.02
CA ASP A 100 3.21 9.32 7.76
C ASP A 100 4.01 9.50 9.05
N THR A 101 3.33 9.72 10.17
CA THR A 101 3.96 9.80 11.50
C THR A 101 4.59 8.48 11.90
N GLU A 102 3.92 7.36 11.65
CA GLU A 102 4.46 6.02 11.89
C GLU A 102 5.67 5.74 10.99
N ILE A 103 5.65 6.15 9.72
CA ILE A 103 6.81 6.04 8.82
C ILE A 103 8.01 6.83 9.37
N LYS A 104 7.79 8.09 9.77
CA LYS A 104 8.85 8.92 10.37
C LYS A 104 9.43 8.29 11.63
N LYS A 105 8.58 7.73 12.49
CA LYS A 105 8.99 7.01 13.71
C LYS A 105 9.81 5.77 13.36
N PHE A 106 9.36 4.97 12.39
CA PHE A 106 10.06 3.78 11.91
C PHE A 106 11.46 4.14 11.42
N ILE A 107 11.57 5.10 10.50
CA ILE A 107 12.87 5.55 9.96
C ILE A 107 13.80 6.05 11.06
N LYS A 108 13.28 6.89 11.99
CA LYS A 108 14.08 7.41 13.11
C LYS A 108 14.64 6.27 13.97
N ASN A 109 13.82 5.28 14.31
CA ASN A 109 14.23 4.14 15.12
C ASN A 109 15.27 3.27 14.41
N THR A 110 15.10 3.03 13.11
CA THR A 110 16.06 2.25 12.31
C THR A 110 17.41 2.95 12.17
N ILE A 111 17.42 4.28 12.03
CA ILE A 111 18.66 5.05 12.00
C ILE A 111 19.33 5.05 13.38
N LEU A 112 18.56 5.21 14.46
CA LEU A 112 19.09 5.26 15.82
C LEU A 112 19.76 3.94 16.24
N MET A 113 19.18 2.79 15.87
CA MET A 113 19.80 1.47 16.08
C MET A 113 21.11 1.26 15.32
N ARG A 114 21.46 2.14 14.38
CA ARG A 114 22.66 2.04 13.54
C ARG A 114 23.83 2.87 14.08
N ILE A 115 23.56 3.77 15.03
CA ILE A 115 24.53 4.67 15.65
C ILE A 115 25.02 4.12 17.01
N LEU A 116 24.23 3.25 17.63
CA LEU A 116 24.57 2.50 18.86
C LEU A 116 25.20 1.15 18.50
#